data_AF-A0AAW9AVQ1-F1
#
_entry.id   AF-A0AAW9AVQ1-F1
#
_cell.length_a   1.000
_cell.length_b   1.000
_cell.length_c   1.000
_cell.angle_alpha   90.00
_cell.angle_beta   90.00
_cell.angle_gamma   90.00
#
_symmetry.space_group_name_H-M   'P 1'
#
loop_
_entity.id
_entity.type
_entity.pdbx_description
1 polymer ?
#
loop_
_entity_poly.entity_id
_entity_poly.type
_entity_poly.pdbx_seq_one_letter_code
_entity_poly.pdbx_strand_id
1 'polypeptide(L)'
;MEAVTTTDISVYKELLPILASTITAIATLFGVFIASYFNQKNNRVSLEKSLEQEKIKIKLNKIEEIYDHFHTWEASITNTKMAHFTYYSGVFNEKQFYDSLEKYDKKDVANSFRKVQSLSDIYFPEASVAFKDVLKSRDALAKCFFGKQQTQKSCDNLVQNHKAFEKEANKFKATLALLAKNL
;
A
#
# COMPACT_ATOMS: atom_id res chain seq x y z
N MET A 1 88.05 29.89 -10.94
CA MET A 1 87.28 29.06 -10.00
C MET A 1 85.84 29.53 -10.09
N GLU A 2 85.12 29.18 -11.17
CA GLU A 2 83.81 29.83 -11.46
C GLU A 2 82.92 29.04 -12.46
N ALA A 3 83.07 27.72 -12.55
CA ALA A 3 82.28 26.88 -13.46
C ALA A 3 81.34 25.89 -12.74
N VAL A 4 81.25 25.95 -11.41
CA VAL A 4 80.48 24.98 -10.60
C VAL A 4 79.09 25.50 -10.24
N THR A 5 78.80 26.80 -10.42
CA THR A 5 77.53 27.41 -9.94
C THR A 5 76.41 27.47 -10.97
N THR A 6 76.70 27.52 -12.27
CA THR A 6 75.67 27.73 -13.31
C THR A 6 74.95 26.44 -13.73
N THR A 7 75.64 25.31 -13.75
CA THR A 7 75.09 23.99 -14.08
C THR A 7 74.17 23.45 -12.99
N ASP A 8 74.52 23.65 -11.72
CA ASP A 8 73.67 23.22 -10.60
C ASP A 8 72.35 24.02 -10.56
N ILE A 9 72.40 25.34 -10.77
CA ILE A 9 71.20 26.19 -10.78
C ILE A 9 70.25 25.82 -11.93
N SER A 10 70.74 25.38 -13.09
CA SER A 10 69.87 24.97 -14.20
C SER A 10 69.15 23.65 -13.91
N VAL A 11 69.82 22.68 -13.29
CA VAL A 11 69.23 21.39 -12.91
C VAL A 11 68.11 21.57 -11.88
N TYR A 12 68.30 22.43 -10.87
CA TYR A 12 67.23 22.72 -9.90
C TYR A 12 66.04 23.45 -10.53
N LYS A 13 66.28 24.35 -11.51
CA LYS A 13 65.20 25.05 -12.23
C LYS A 13 64.33 24.12 -13.06
N GLU A 14 64.87 23.01 -13.56
CA GLU A 14 64.13 22.01 -14.32
C GLU A 14 63.46 20.96 -13.41
N LEU A 15 64.08 20.62 -12.28
CA LEU A 15 63.55 19.63 -11.32
C LEU A 15 62.35 20.16 -10.51
N LEU A 16 62.37 21.45 -10.14
CA LEU A 16 61.32 22.07 -9.32
C LEU A 16 59.92 22.03 -9.96
N PRO A 17 59.74 22.37 -11.26
CA PRO A 17 58.46 22.21 -11.95
C PRO A 17 57.97 20.76 -12.02
N ILE A 18 58.89 19.79 -12.18
CA ILE A 18 58.55 18.35 -12.21
C ILE A 18 58.06 17.88 -10.84
N LEU A 19 58.73 18.29 -9.76
CA LEU A 19 58.28 18.00 -8.40
C LEU A 19 56.94 18.68 -8.09
N ALA A 20 56.78 19.95 -8.45
CA ALA A 20 55.54 20.69 -8.24
C ALA A 20 54.36 20.07 -9.00
N SER A 21 54.55 19.68 -10.27
CA SER A 21 53.54 19.00 -11.07
C SER A 21 53.21 17.61 -10.53
N THR A 22 54.20 16.88 -10.01
CA THR A 22 54.00 15.57 -9.37
C THR A 22 53.20 15.69 -8.08
N ILE A 23 53.54 16.65 -7.21
CA ILE A 23 52.77 16.94 -5.98
C ILE A 23 51.33 17.33 -6.33
N THR A 24 51.16 18.16 -7.35
CA THR A 24 49.82 18.59 -7.82
C THR A 24 49.01 17.40 -8.34
N ALA A 25 49.62 16.52 -9.14
CA ALA A 25 48.96 15.31 -9.65
C ALA A 25 48.55 14.37 -8.50
N ILE A 26 49.43 14.14 -7.53
CA ILE A 26 49.15 13.32 -6.35
C ILE A 26 48.01 13.94 -5.52
N ALA A 27 48.07 15.24 -5.25
CA ALA A 27 47.02 15.95 -4.51
C ALA A 27 45.67 15.89 -5.24
N THR A 28 45.66 15.99 -6.58
CA THR A 28 44.46 15.85 -7.40
C THR A 28 43.88 14.44 -7.31
N LEU A 29 44.72 13.39 -7.43
CA LEU A 29 44.28 12.01 -7.30
C LEU A 29 43.73 11.71 -5.90
N PHE A 30 44.36 12.21 -4.84
CA PHE A 30 43.84 12.10 -3.48
C PHE A 30 42.51 12.84 -3.32
N GLY A 31 42.39 14.05 -3.87
CA GLY A 31 41.14 14.82 -3.87
C GLY A 31 40.00 14.07 -4.55
N VAL A 32 40.24 13.52 -5.75
CA VAL A 32 39.27 12.70 -6.49
C VAL A 32 38.93 11.42 -5.74
N PHE A 33 39.91 10.75 -5.13
CA PHE A 33 39.69 9.54 -4.35
C PHE A 33 38.80 9.80 -3.14
N ILE A 34 39.10 10.84 -2.36
CA ILE A 34 38.31 11.24 -1.20
C ILE A 34 36.89 11.64 -1.62
N ALA A 35 36.76 12.47 -2.66
CA ALA A 35 35.46 12.88 -3.19
C ALA A 35 34.64 11.69 -3.67
N SER A 36 35.26 10.76 -4.39
CA SER A 36 34.62 9.52 -4.87
C SER A 36 34.16 8.63 -3.71
N TYR A 37 34.99 8.46 -2.69
CA TYR A 37 34.65 7.68 -1.50
C TYR A 37 33.44 8.28 -0.75
N PHE A 38 33.44 9.59 -0.50
CA PHE A 38 32.31 10.26 0.15
C PHE A 38 31.06 10.24 -0.71
N ASN A 39 31.19 10.42 -2.03
CA ASN A 39 30.06 10.35 -2.96
C ASN A 39 29.44 8.94 -2.97
N GLN A 40 30.25 7.89 -3.02
CA GLN A 40 29.77 6.51 -2.94
C GLN A 40 29.04 6.24 -1.61
N LYS A 41 29.60 6.70 -0.49
CA LYS A 41 28.97 6.55 0.83
C LYS A 41 27.64 7.29 0.91
N ASN A 42 27.59 8.53 0.43
CA ASN A 42 26.37 9.34 0.44
C ASN A 42 25.30 8.73 -0.48
N ASN A 43 25.69 8.25 -1.67
CA ASN A 43 24.79 7.58 -2.60
C ASN A 43 24.18 6.31 -1.99
N ARG A 44 24.95 5.51 -1.23
CA ARG A 44 24.41 4.33 -0.53
C ARG A 44 23.34 4.72 0.49
N VAL A 45 23.63 5.69 1.35
CA VAL A 45 22.67 6.17 2.35
C VAL A 45 21.42 6.75 1.68
N SER A 46 21.60 7.50 0.58
CA SER A 46 20.48 8.04 -0.20
C SER A 46 19.64 6.94 -0.83
N LEU A 47 20.27 5.90 -1.36
CA LEU A 47 19.59 4.75 -1.96
C LEU A 47 18.79 3.97 -0.91
N GLU A 48 19.39 3.71 0.25
CA GLU A 48 18.70 3.02 1.36
C GLU A 48 17.46 3.78 1.81
N LYS A 49 17.57 5.10 2.01
CA LYS A 49 16.42 5.96 2.35
C LYS A 49 15.36 5.96 1.25
N SER A 50 15.78 6.01 -0.02
CA SER A 50 14.86 5.97 -1.16
C SER A 50 14.09 4.65 -1.21
N LEU A 51 14.77 3.52 -0.97
CA LEU A 51 14.14 2.20 -0.93
C LEU A 51 13.16 2.06 0.23
N GLU A 52 13.49 2.62 1.40
CA GLU A 52 12.59 2.64 2.55
C GLU A 52 11.33 3.46 2.27
N GLN A 53 11.49 4.67 1.72
CA GLN A 53 10.39 5.52 1.30
C GLN A 53 9.52 4.87 0.23
N GLU A 54 10.13 4.18 -0.74
CA GLU A 54 9.41 3.46 -1.79
C GLU A 54 8.57 2.31 -1.21
N LYS A 55 9.12 1.55 -0.25
CA LYS A 55 8.38 0.49 0.46
C LYS A 55 7.18 1.05 1.22
N ILE A 56 7.36 2.16 1.93
CA ILE A 56 6.28 2.86 2.66
C ILE A 56 5.19 3.29 1.66
N LYS A 57 5.58 3.93 0.56
CA LYS A 57 4.66 4.37 -0.49
C LYS A 57 3.88 3.21 -1.12
N ILE A 58 4.55 2.10 -1.43
CA ILE A 58 3.90 0.89 -1.96
C ILE A 58 2.86 0.39 -0.97
N LYS A 59 3.23 0.26 0.32
CA LYS A 59 2.29 -0.20 1.36
C LYS A 59 1.10 0.75 1.50
N LEU A 60 1.32 2.06 1.57
CA LEU A 60 0.25 3.05 1.67
C LEU A 60 -0.73 2.93 0.49
N ASN A 61 -0.20 2.89 -0.75
CA ASN A 61 -1.01 2.70 -1.95
C ASN A 61 -1.83 1.40 -1.89
N LYS A 62 -1.29 0.33 -1.30
CA LYS A 62 -2.02 -0.94 -1.15
C LYS A 62 -3.10 -0.87 -0.08
N ILE A 63 -2.91 -0.12 1.00
CA ILE A 63 -3.96 0.11 1.99
C ILE A 63 -5.11 0.89 1.36
N GLU A 64 -4.81 1.94 0.59
CA GLU A 64 -5.81 2.74 -0.13
C GLU A 64 -6.58 1.87 -1.14
N GLU A 65 -5.88 1.06 -1.95
CA GLU A 65 -6.51 0.12 -2.90
C GLU A 65 -7.43 -0.89 -2.18
N ILE A 66 -7.01 -1.41 -1.02
CA ILE A 66 -7.86 -2.29 -0.20
C ILE A 66 -9.09 -1.55 0.29
N TYR A 67 -8.92 -0.33 0.81
CA TYR A 67 -10.01 0.46 1.37
C TYR A 67 -11.10 0.76 0.32
N ASP A 68 -10.70 1.18 -0.87
CA ASP A 68 -11.61 1.50 -1.97
C ASP A 68 -12.40 0.26 -2.42
N HIS A 69 -11.70 -0.86 -2.65
CA HIS A 69 -12.37 -2.11 -3.02
C HIS A 69 -13.27 -2.64 -1.89
N PHE A 70 -12.86 -2.47 -0.63
CA PHE A 70 -13.68 -2.85 0.50
C PHE A 70 -14.96 -2.02 0.56
N HIS A 71 -14.87 -0.71 0.33
CA HIS A 71 -16.03 0.17 0.33
C HIS A 71 -17.04 -0.22 -0.76
N THR A 72 -16.57 -0.45 -2.00
CA THR A 72 -17.43 -0.92 -3.10
C THR A 72 -18.13 -2.22 -2.76
N TRP A 73 -17.39 -3.19 -2.19
CA TRP A 73 -17.94 -4.47 -1.80
C TRP A 73 -18.94 -4.37 -0.64
N GLU A 74 -18.61 -3.63 0.42
CA GLU A 74 -19.47 -3.39 1.58
C GLU A 74 -20.78 -2.69 1.18
N ALA A 75 -20.70 -1.69 0.30
CA ALA A 75 -21.87 -1.00 -0.24
C ALA A 75 -22.81 -1.98 -0.95
N SER A 76 -22.27 -2.90 -1.76
CA SER A 76 -23.07 -3.94 -2.43
C SER A 76 -23.83 -4.83 -1.44
N ILE A 77 -23.18 -5.24 -0.35
CA ILE A 77 -23.84 -6.03 0.72
C ILE A 77 -24.96 -5.22 1.39
N THR A 78 -24.70 -3.95 1.70
CA THR A 78 -25.68 -3.05 2.32
C THR A 78 -26.89 -2.82 1.42
N ASN A 79 -26.66 -2.61 0.12
CA ASN A 79 -27.72 -2.43 -0.86
C ASN A 79 -28.56 -3.70 -1.02
N THR A 80 -27.93 -4.87 -1.06
CA THR A 80 -28.62 -6.16 -1.08
C THR A 80 -29.52 -6.32 0.15
N LYS A 81 -29.02 -5.95 1.33
CA LYS A 81 -29.82 -5.94 2.57
C LYS A 81 -31.02 -5.00 2.49
N MET A 82 -30.83 -3.79 1.98
CA MET A 82 -31.92 -2.81 1.86
C MET A 82 -33.00 -3.28 0.88
N ALA A 83 -32.62 -3.91 -0.24
CA ALA A 83 -33.57 -4.48 -1.18
C ALA A 83 -34.44 -5.56 -0.52
N HIS A 84 -33.83 -6.52 0.19
CA HIS A 84 -34.57 -7.57 0.89
C HIS A 84 -35.47 -6.99 1.99
N PHE A 85 -34.97 -6.06 2.80
CA PHE A 85 -35.77 -5.41 3.83
C PHE A 85 -37.00 -4.71 3.25
N THR A 86 -36.83 -4.01 2.13
CA THR A 86 -37.91 -3.26 1.47
C THR A 86 -38.96 -4.21 0.87
N TYR A 87 -38.53 -5.32 0.27
CA TYR A 87 -39.41 -6.37 -0.22
C TYR A 87 -40.23 -7.02 0.91
N TYR A 88 -39.57 -7.46 1.97
CA TYR A 88 -40.22 -8.10 3.12
C TYR A 88 -41.05 -7.15 4.01
N SER A 89 -40.88 -5.85 3.83
CA SER A 89 -41.76 -4.84 4.44
C SER A 89 -42.99 -4.53 3.58
N GLY A 90 -43.14 -5.18 2.41
CA GLY A 90 -44.26 -4.97 1.49
C GLY A 90 -44.18 -3.67 0.68
N VAL A 91 -43.04 -2.96 0.75
CA VAL A 91 -42.84 -1.69 0.03
C VAL A 91 -42.48 -1.95 -1.44
N PHE A 92 -41.70 -3.00 -1.72
CA PHE A 92 -41.42 -3.47 -3.07
C PHE A 92 -42.32 -4.65 -3.44
N ASN A 93 -42.79 -4.63 -4.69
CA ASN A 93 -43.24 -5.86 -5.34
C ASN A 93 -42.04 -6.67 -5.86
N GLU A 94 -42.30 -7.92 -6.27
CA GLU A 94 -41.28 -8.85 -6.73
C GLU A 94 -40.43 -8.30 -7.89
N LYS A 95 -41.07 -7.64 -8.87
CA LYS A 95 -40.36 -7.05 -10.01
C LYS A 95 -39.40 -5.94 -9.54
N GLN A 96 -39.87 -5.01 -8.70
CA GLN A 96 -39.05 -3.94 -8.14
C GLN A 96 -37.88 -4.47 -7.32
N PHE A 97 -38.08 -5.58 -6.61
CA PHE A 97 -37.02 -6.26 -5.88
C PHE A 97 -35.93 -6.78 -6.83
N TYR A 98 -36.27 -7.56 -7.85
CA TYR A 98 -35.28 -8.07 -8.81
C TYR A 98 -34.60 -6.94 -9.61
N ASP A 99 -35.36 -5.94 -10.07
CA ASP A 99 -34.81 -4.76 -10.75
C ASP A 99 -33.79 -4.02 -9.87
N SER A 100 -34.00 -3.99 -8.54
CA SER A 100 -33.08 -3.35 -7.60
C SER A 100 -31.76 -4.13 -7.42
N LEU A 101 -31.79 -5.46 -7.58
CA LEU A 101 -30.62 -6.33 -7.47
C LEU A 101 -29.77 -6.33 -8.75
N GLU A 102 -30.38 -6.07 -9.91
CA GLU A 102 -29.69 -6.05 -11.21
C GLU A 102 -28.90 -4.77 -11.47
N LYS A 103 -29.16 -3.68 -10.73
CA LYS A 103 -28.47 -2.39 -10.89
C LYS A 103 -26.97 -2.42 -10.56
N TYR A 104 -26.46 -3.49 -9.96
CA TYR A 104 -25.05 -3.60 -9.60
C TYR A 104 -24.30 -4.50 -10.57
N ASP A 105 -23.14 -4.03 -11.05
CA ASP A 105 -22.23 -4.86 -11.83
C ASP A 105 -21.64 -5.96 -10.93
N LYS A 106 -22.21 -7.16 -11.05
CA LYS A 106 -21.77 -8.36 -10.33
C LYS A 106 -20.29 -8.68 -10.56
N LYS A 107 -19.72 -8.29 -11.72
CA LYS A 107 -18.29 -8.50 -12.01
C LYS A 107 -17.42 -7.58 -11.17
N ASP A 108 -17.79 -6.31 -11.05
CA ASP A 108 -17.02 -5.34 -10.28
C ASP A 108 -17.01 -5.64 -8.77
N VAL A 109 -18.16 -6.05 -8.23
CA VAL A 109 -18.26 -6.47 -6.82
C VAL A 109 -17.42 -7.71 -6.52
N ALA A 110 -17.46 -8.71 -7.41
CA ALA A 110 -16.66 -9.92 -7.26
C ALA A 110 -15.15 -9.63 -7.39
N ASN A 111 -14.77 -8.75 -8.30
CA ASN A 111 -13.39 -8.29 -8.44
C ASN A 111 -12.91 -7.56 -7.18
N SER A 112 -13.72 -6.62 -6.68
CA SER A 112 -13.43 -5.87 -5.44
C SER A 112 -13.24 -6.80 -4.24
N PHE A 113 -14.11 -7.80 -4.07
CA PHE A 113 -13.95 -8.82 -3.03
C PHE A 113 -12.60 -9.55 -3.14
N ARG A 114 -12.24 -10.04 -4.33
CA ARG A 114 -10.97 -10.76 -4.57
C ARG A 114 -9.76 -9.86 -4.31
N LYS A 115 -9.87 -8.58 -4.67
CA LYS A 115 -8.82 -7.57 -4.44
C LYS A 115 -8.59 -7.32 -2.96
N VAL A 116 -9.65 -7.10 -2.17
CA VAL A 116 -9.54 -6.98 -0.70
C VAL A 116 -8.85 -8.21 -0.11
N GLN A 117 -9.30 -9.41 -0.49
CA GLN A 117 -8.74 -10.65 0.04
C GLN A 117 -7.25 -10.80 -0.31
N SER A 118 -6.92 -10.76 -1.60
CA SER A 118 -5.55 -10.97 -2.07
C SER A 118 -4.57 -9.93 -1.56
N LEU A 119 -4.93 -8.64 -1.58
CA LEU A 119 -4.04 -7.58 -1.12
C LEU A 119 -3.83 -7.64 0.40
N SER A 120 -4.89 -7.94 1.16
CA SER A 120 -4.76 -8.12 2.61
C SER A 120 -3.87 -9.33 2.92
N ASP A 121 -4.05 -10.45 2.23
CA ASP A 121 -3.25 -11.67 2.45
C ASP A 121 -1.76 -11.47 2.11
N ILE A 122 -1.45 -10.71 1.05
CA ILE A 122 -0.07 -10.51 0.59
C ILE A 122 0.66 -9.45 1.41
N TYR A 123 0.02 -8.31 1.69
CA TYR A 123 0.70 -7.14 2.24
C TYR A 123 0.43 -6.90 3.73
N PHE A 124 -0.72 -7.36 4.25
CA PHE A 124 -1.20 -6.99 5.60
C PHE A 124 -1.92 -8.16 6.30
N PRO A 125 -1.18 -9.17 6.81
CA PRO A 125 -1.77 -10.32 7.48
C PRO A 125 -2.74 -9.97 8.63
N GLU A 126 -2.49 -8.87 9.34
CA GLU A 126 -3.35 -8.35 10.40
C GLU A 126 -4.72 -7.90 9.85
N ALA A 127 -4.72 -7.23 8.69
CA ALA A 127 -5.95 -6.87 7.99
C ALA A 127 -6.68 -8.11 7.47
N SER A 128 -5.96 -9.14 7.00
CA SER A 128 -6.57 -10.42 6.59
C SER A 128 -7.35 -11.09 7.72
N VAL A 129 -6.80 -11.11 8.95
CA VAL A 129 -7.50 -11.64 10.12
C VAL A 129 -8.77 -10.86 10.40
N ALA A 130 -8.70 -9.52 10.43
CA ALA A 130 -9.88 -8.68 10.64
C ALA A 130 -10.93 -8.87 9.53
N PHE A 131 -10.50 -9.01 8.27
CA PHE A 131 -11.41 -9.24 7.14
C PHE A 131 -12.16 -10.58 7.27
N LYS A 132 -11.50 -11.63 7.78
CA LYS A 132 -12.17 -12.92 8.03
C LYS A 132 -13.36 -12.79 9.00
N ASP A 133 -13.27 -11.90 9.98
CA ASP A 133 -14.39 -11.65 10.90
C ASP A 133 -15.54 -10.88 10.23
N VAL A 134 -15.22 -9.99 9.27
CA VAL A 134 -16.22 -9.39 8.37
C VAL A 134 -16.91 -10.48 7.54
N LEU A 135 -16.19 -11.46 7.02
CA LEU A 135 -16.78 -12.56 6.25
C LEU A 135 -17.70 -13.44 7.09
N LYS A 136 -17.32 -13.77 8.33
CA LYS A 136 -18.19 -14.51 9.24
C LYS A 136 -19.51 -13.79 9.53
N SER A 137 -19.45 -12.47 9.77
CA SER A 137 -20.65 -11.67 10.02
C SER A 137 -21.50 -11.49 8.76
N ARG A 138 -20.88 -11.35 7.58
CA ARG A 138 -21.57 -11.40 6.28
C ARG A 138 -22.28 -12.74 6.08
N ASP A 139 -21.68 -13.86 6.43
CA ASP A 139 -22.30 -15.18 6.25
C ASP A 139 -23.56 -15.34 7.10
N ALA A 140 -23.58 -14.72 8.28
CA ALA A 140 -24.80 -14.64 9.10
C ALA A 140 -25.89 -13.80 8.43
N LEU A 141 -25.53 -12.69 7.77
CA LEU A 141 -26.45 -11.90 6.94
C LEU A 141 -26.98 -12.69 5.73
N ALA A 142 -26.10 -13.42 5.06
CA ALA A 142 -26.39 -14.18 3.85
C ALA A 142 -27.46 -15.26 4.05
N LYS A 143 -27.74 -15.69 5.29
CA LYS A 143 -28.83 -16.63 5.59
C LYS A 143 -30.21 -16.09 5.19
N CYS A 144 -30.45 -14.79 5.30
CA CYS A 144 -31.67 -14.14 4.82
C CYS A 144 -31.70 -14.05 3.29
N PHE A 145 -30.54 -13.86 2.65
CA PHE A 145 -30.44 -13.58 1.21
C PHE A 145 -30.31 -14.82 0.32
N PHE A 146 -29.64 -15.88 0.79
CA PHE A 146 -29.25 -17.04 0.00
C PHE A 146 -29.67 -18.37 0.65
N GLY A 147 -30.51 -18.32 1.68
CA GLY A 147 -31.10 -19.52 2.26
C GLY A 147 -31.99 -20.26 1.26
N LYS A 148 -32.12 -21.60 1.43
CA LYS A 148 -32.98 -22.44 0.58
C LYS A 148 -34.44 -21.97 0.53
N GLN A 149 -34.89 -21.25 1.57
CA GLN A 149 -36.16 -20.54 1.59
C GLN A 149 -35.91 -19.11 2.08
N GLN A 150 -36.04 -18.15 1.16
CA GLN A 150 -36.02 -16.73 1.45
C GLN A 150 -37.39 -16.35 2.05
N THR A 151 -37.53 -16.51 3.37
CA THR A 151 -38.79 -16.25 4.09
C THR A 151 -38.65 -15.01 4.98
N GLN A 152 -39.78 -14.38 5.35
CA GLN A 152 -39.82 -13.32 6.36
C GLN A 152 -39.05 -13.74 7.63
N LYS A 153 -39.30 -14.97 8.09
CA LYS A 153 -38.69 -15.56 9.29
C LYS A 153 -37.16 -15.68 9.19
N SER A 154 -36.64 -15.95 7.98
CA SER A 154 -35.20 -15.96 7.71
C SER A 154 -34.56 -14.58 7.88
N CYS A 155 -35.37 -13.52 7.84
CA CYS A 155 -34.95 -12.13 7.92
C CYS A 155 -35.36 -11.45 9.24
N ASP A 156 -35.96 -12.15 10.20
CA ASP A 156 -36.31 -11.61 11.53
C ASP A 156 -35.10 -10.99 12.24
N ASN A 157 -33.91 -11.59 12.05
CA ASN A 157 -32.65 -11.13 12.63
C ASN A 157 -31.82 -10.23 11.71
N LEU A 158 -32.37 -9.78 10.58
CA LEU A 158 -31.64 -9.04 9.55
C LEU A 158 -31.00 -7.75 10.10
N VAL A 159 -31.74 -7.00 10.93
CA VAL A 159 -31.25 -5.77 11.54
C VAL A 159 -30.09 -6.04 12.49
N GLN A 160 -30.20 -7.08 13.33
CA GLN A 160 -29.15 -7.45 14.28
C GLN A 160 -27.89 -7.93 13.55
N ASN A 161 -28.05 -8.81 12.56
CA ASN A 161 -26.94 -9.32 11.76
C ASN A 161 -26.26 -8.19 10.96
N HIS A 162 -27.03 -7.19 10.51
CA HIS A 162 -26.47 -6.04 9.81
C HIS A 162 -25.64 -5.16 10.73
N LYS A 163 -26.13 -4.86 11.94
CA LYS A 163 -25.34 -4.13 12.95
C LYS A 163 -24.06 -4.87 13.32
N ALA A 164 -24.11 -6.21 13.40
CA ALA A 164 -22.92 -7.02 13.64
C ALA A 164 -21.92 -6.92 12.48
N PHE A 165 -22.40 -6.98 11.24
CA PHE A 165 -21.57 -6.78 10.05
C PHE A 165 -20.95 -5.38 10.01
N GLU A 166 -21.73 -4.31 10.22
CA GLU A 166 -21.22 -2.93 10.25
C GLU A 166 -20.17 -2.73 11.34
N LYS A 167 -20.35 -3.37 12.50
CA LYS A 167 -19.36 -3.35 13.58
C LYS A 167 -18.03 -3.97 13.13
N GLU A 168 -18.06 -5.16 12.52
CA GLU A 168 -16.83 -5.80 12.06
C GLU A 168 -16.22 -5.07 10.85
N ALA A 169 -17.03 -4.51 9.95
CA ALA A 169 -16.58 -3.70 8.82
C ALA A 169 -15.86 -2.42 9.28
N ASN A 170 -16.41 -1.74 10.29
CA ASN A 170 -15.77 -0.56 10.87
C ASN A 170 -14.47 -0.90 11.60
N LYS A 171 -14.40 -2.05 12.30
CA LYS A 171 -13.14 -2.53 12.87
C LYS A 171 -12.10 -2.80 11.79
N PHE A 172 -12.47 -3.45 10.69
CA PHE A 172 -11.56 -3.69 9.57
C PHE A 172 -11.02 -2.37 8.99
N LYS A 173 -11.89 -1.37 8.75
CA LYS A 173 -11.47 -0.02 8.34
C LYS A 173 -10.53 0.63 9.35
N ALA A 174 -10.81 0.50 10.65
CA ALA A 174 -9.95 1.03 11.70
C ALA A 174 -8.57 0.33 11.72
N THR A 175 -8.52 -0.98 11.47
CA THR A 175 -7.26 -1.72 11.30
C THR A 175 -6.46 -1.19 10.12
N LEU A 176 -7.08 -0.95 8.96
CA LEU A 176 -6.41 -0.34 7.81
C LEU A 176 -5.87 1.06 8.12
N ALA A 177 -6.67 1.90 8.78
CA ALA A 177 -6.24 3.23 9.19
C ALA A 177 -5.07 3.20 10.18
N LEU A 178 -5.08 2.26 11.13
CA LEU A 178 -3.98 2.05 12.07
C LEU A 178 -2.71 1.59 11.36
N LEU A 179 -2.83 0.65 10.41
CA LEU A 179 -1.70 0.20 9.59
C LEU A 179 -1.10 1.37 8.82
N ALA A 180 -1.92 2.19 8.14
CA ALA A 180 -1.45 3.35 7.39
C ALA A 180 -0.74 4.38 8.28
N LYS A 181 -1.23 4.60 9.50
CA LYS A 181 -0.60 5.51 10.48
C LYS A 181 0.76 5.03 10.96
N ASN A 182 0.99 3.72 10.95
CA ASN A 182 2.19 3.08 11.50
C ASN A 182 3.20 2.65 10.41
N LEU A 183 2.99 3.05 9.15
CA LEU A 183 3.98 2.91 8.07
C LEU A 183 5.07 3.96 8.19
#